data_AF-A0A6F8Y8R4-F1
#
_entry.id   AF-A0A6F8Y8R4-F1
#
_cell.length_a   1.000
_cell.length_b   1.000
_cell.length_c   1.000
_cell.angle_alpha   90.00
_cell.angle_beta   90.00
_cell.angle_gamma   90.00
#
_symmetry.space_group_name_H-M   'P 1'
#
loop_
_entity.id
_entity.type
_entity.pdbx_description
1 polymer ?
#
loop_
_entity_poly.entity_id
_entity_poly.type
_entity_poly.pdbx_seq_one_letter_code
_entity_poly.pdbx_strand_id
1 'polypeptide(L)'
;MTDEVPESGVDPELSKAIAELSEEGVPEAERKRLLRRIAARVPIRRIGAMFRPRVAVRWMTDTVADVAPYIPVRDLETLRRHHDGLDGDALAERLVRNASRVTAGVGAAGGGIAAVEWAATPTLLTAPVLLTVETVAVVSVEIKLIGELHEVYGQPIPGTGPQRAIHLIHAWSQQRGFNPLTPGVGIGAVLGTAARKELRDRLLRRLGRNLTTLGPLLTGAAVAGYLNRRATHALGERIRDDLRRRGRDAIEGQVVSE
;
A
#
# COMPACT_ATOMS: atom_id res chain seq x y z
N MET A 1 -35.82 9.57 20.61
CA MET A 1 -34.87 10.11 19.63
C MET A 1 -33.53 9.44 19.89
N THR A 2 -33.42 8.20 19.43
CA THR A 2 -32.22 7.37 19.51
C THR A 2 -31.38 7.71 18.30
N ASP A 3 -30.27 8.39 18.54
CA ASP A 3 -29.26 8.72 17.55
C ASP A 3 -28.45 7.43 17.31
N GLU A 4 -28.86 6.64 16.33
CA GLU A 4 -28.07 5.52 15.83
C GLU A 4 -26.83 6.08 15.15
N VAL A 5 -25.70 6.03 15.85
CA VAL A 5 -24.38 6.18 15.26
C VAL A 5 -24.27 5.14 14.13
N PRO A 6 -24.00 5.53 12.88
CA PRO A 6 -23.91 4.56 11.80
C PRO A 6 -22.76 3.60 12.11
N GLU A 7 -23.08 2.31 12.27
CA GLU A 7 -22.09 1.23 12.30
C GLU A 7 -21.14 1.46 11.13
N SER A 8 -19.86 1.61 11.43
CA SER A 8 -18.81 1.77 10.43
C SER A 8 -18.97 0.69 9.37
N GLY A 9 -19.15 1.10 8.11
CA GLY A 9 -19.35 0.23 6.93
C GLY A 9 -18.14 -0.62 6.57
N VAL A 10 -17.67 -1.43 7.51
CA VAL A 10 -16.54 -2.33 7.40
C VAL A 10 -16.94 -3.52 6.53
N ASP A 11 -16.18 -3.79 5.46
CA ASP A 11 -16.27 -5.05 4.73
C ASP A 11 -15.25 -6.04 5.34
N PRO A 12 -15.66 -6.89 6.29
CA PRO A 12 -14.75 -7.82 6.98
C PRO A 12 -14.14 -8.85 6.02
N GLU A 13 -14.82 -9.15 4.91
CA GLU A 13 -14.35 -10.14 3.95
C GLU A 13 -13.26 -9.57 3.03
N LEU A 14 -13.36 -8.28 2.67
CA LEU A 14 -12.29 -7.56 1.97
C LEU A 14 -11.04 -7.45 2.85
N SER A 15 -11.21 -7.06 4.12
CA SER A 15 -10.10 -6.98 5.09
C SER A 15 -9.40 -8.35 5.24
N LYS A 16 -10.18 -9.42 5.42
CA LYS A 16 -9.67 -10.79 5.52
C LYS A 16 -8.91 -11.22 4.26
N ALA A 17 -9.46 -10.95 3.08
CA ALA A 17 -8.79 -11.31 1.82
C ALA A 17 -7.46 -10.56 1.62
N ILE A 18 -7.39 -9.29 2.00
CA ILE A 18 -6.15 -8.49 1.95
C ILE A 18 -5.13 -9.00 2.97
N ALA A 19 -5.58 -9.32 4.18
CA ALA A 19 -4.74 -9.89 5.23
C ALA A 19 -4.11 -11.20 4.76
N GLU A 20 -4.94 -12.15 4.29
CA GLU A 20 -4.52 -13.44 3.73
C GLU A 20 -3.55 -13.25 2.55
N LEU A 21 -3.82 -12.32 1.64
CA LEU A 21 -2.97 -12.07 0.47
C LEU A 21 -1.57 -11.54 0.84
N SER A 22 -1.49 -10.82 1.96
CA SER A 22 -0.26 -10.18 2.45
C SER A 22 0.66 -11.13 3.20
N GLU A 23 0.20 -12.33 3.55
CA GLU A 23 1.03 -13.32 4.23
C GLU A 23 2.08 -13.92 3.28
N GLU A 24 3.24 -14.29 3.85
CA GLU A 24 4.31 -14.95 3.11
C GLU A 24 3.92 -16.40 2.78
N GLY A 25 4.36 -16.91 1.64
CA GLY A 25 4.19 -18.33 1.29
C GLY A 25 2.83 -18.72 0.71
N VAL A 26 1.91 -17.77 0.51
CA VAL A 26 0.60 -18.05 -0.11
C VAL A 26 0.77 -18.66 -1.52
N PRO A 27 0.26 -19.89 -1.78
CA PRO A 27 0.35 -20.56 -3.07
C PRO A 27 -0.26 -19.75 -4.22
N GLU A 28 0.26 -19.91 -5.45
CA GLU A 28 -0.19 -19.11 -6.60
C GLU A 28 -1.69 -19.26 -6.89
N ALA A 29 -2.24 -20.47 -6.79
CA ALA A 29 -3.67 -20.73 -6.99
C ALA A 29 -4.54 -20.01 -5.95
N GLU A 30 -4.08 -19.99 -4.70
CA GLU A 30 -4.75 -19.29 -3.59
C GLU A 30 -4.64 -17.77 -3.75
N ARG A 31 -3.47 -17.27 -4.15
CA ARG A 31 -3.25 -15.86 -4.49
C ARG A 31 -4.22 -15.38 -5.58
N LYS A 32 -4.38 -16.15 -6.66
CA LYS A 32 -5.37 -15.87 -7.72
C LYS A 32 -6.80 -15.84 -7.18
N ARG A 33 -7.15 -16.76 -6.28
CA ARG A 33 -8.48 -16.80 -5.64
C ARG A 33 -8.72 -15.57 -4.76
N LEU A 34 -7.74 -15.15 -3.97
CA LEU A 34 -7.81 -13.96 -3.12
C LEU A 34 -7.94 -12.69 -3.95
N LEU A 35 -7.14 -12.54 -5.02
CA LEU A 35 -7.26 -11.42 -5.95
C LEU A 35 -8.66 -11.34 -6.57
N ARG A 36 -9.26 -12.46 -7.00
CA ARG A 36 -10.65 -12.48 -7.50
C ARG A 36 -11.67 -12.10 -6.42
N ARG A 37 -11.49 -12.53 -5.16
CA ARG A 37 -12.36 -12.15 -4.04
C ARG A 37 -12.31 -10.65 -3.75
N ILE A 38 -11.13 -10.05 -3.85
CA ILE A 38 -10.93 -8.60 -3.75
C ILE A 38 -11.62 -7.92 -4.95
N ALA A 39 -11.41 -8.41 -6.17
CA ALA A 39 -12.01 -7.87 -7.39
C ALA A 39 -13.54 -7.79 -7.34
N ALA A 40 -14.20 -8.79 -6.76
CA ALA A 40 -15.66 -8.83 -6.64
C ALA A 40 -16.23 -7.76 -5.70
N ARG A 41 -15.41 -7.21 -4.79
CA ARG A 41 -15.82 -6.27 -3.74
C ARG A 41 -15.31 -4.85 -3.98
N VAL A 42 -14.28 -4.68 -4.81
CA VAL A 42 -13.83 -3.34 -5.24
C VAL A 42 -14.85 -2.76 -6.23
N PRO A 43 -15.38 -1.54 -6.00
CA PRO A 43 -16.44 -0.98 -6.83
C PRO A 43 -16.00 -0.77 -8.29
N ILE A 44 -16.53 -1.62 -9.18
CA ILE A 44 -16.22 -1.73 -10.63
C ILE A 44 -16.54 -0.45 -11.42
N ARG A 45 -17.36 0.46 -10.88
CA ARG A 45 -17.93 1.64 -11.57
C ARG A 45 -16.92 2.68 -12.11
N ARG A 46 -15.60 2.47 -12.04
CA ARG A 46 -14.57 3.43 -12.49
C ARG A 46 -13.44 2.84 -13.35
N ILE A 47 -13.57 1.64 -13.87
CA ILE A 47 -12.51 0.93 -14.62
C ILE A 47 -12.15 1.61 -15.95
N GLY A 48 -13.13 2.13 -16.70
CA GLY A 48 -12.90 2.81 -18.00
C GLY A 48 -12.10 4.12 -17.90
N ALA A 49 -11.79 4.57 -16.69
CA ALA A 49 -11.18 5.85 -16.40
C ALA A 49 -9.64 5.80 -16.35
N MET A 50 -9.04 4.60 -16.32
CA MET A 50 -7.59 4.39 -16.16
C MET A 50 -6.76 4.81 -17.39
N PHE A 51 -7.36 4.86 -18.58
CA PHE A 51 -6.68 5.30 -19.81
C PHE A 51 -6.36 6.81 -19.83
N ARG A 52 -6.82 7.58 -18.83
CA ARG A 52 -6.49 8.99 -18.67
C ARG A 52 -5.67 9.20 -17.41
N PRO A 53 -4.40 9.69 -17.48
CA PRO A 53 -3.52 9.82 -16.33
C PRO A 53 -4.14 10.55 -15.13
N ARG A 54 -4.86 11.65 -15.37
CA ARG A 54 -5.53 12.44 -14.31
C ARG A 54 -6.63 11.66 -13.58
N VAL A 55 -7.30 10.75 -14.29
CA VAL A 55 -8.42 9.99 -13.75
C VAL A 55 -7.94 8.69 -13.10
N ALA A 56 -6.89 8.07 -13.64
CA ALA A 56 -6.16 6.97 -13.00
C ALA A 56 -5.65 7.38 -11.61
N VAL A 57 -5.11 8.59 -11.49
CA VAL A 57 -4.62 9.04 -10.18
C VAL A 57 -5.72 9.38 -9.19
N ARG A 58 -6.83 9.99 -9.64
CA ARG A 58 -8.00 10.16 -8.77
C ARG A 58 -8.55 8.81 -8.31
N TRP A 59 -8.61 7.84 -9.21
CA TRP A 59 -9.02 6.48 -8.90
C TRP A 59 -8.12 5.85 -7.84
N MET A 60 -6.79 5.90 -8.00
CA MET A 60 -5.87 5.38 -6.98
C MET A 60 -6.07 6.04 -5.62
N THR A 61 -6.21 7.37 -5.57
CA THR A 61 -6.45 8.10 -4.33
C THR A 61 -7.75 7.65 -3.64
N ASP A 62 -8.82 7.51 -4.40
CA ASP A 62 -10.11 7.07 -3.87
C ASP A 62 -10.03 5.61 -3.38
N THR A 63 -9.42 4.72 -4.17
CA THR A 63 -9.25 3.30 -3.79
C THR A 63 -8.35 3.10 -2.58
N VAL A 64 -7.26 3.86 -2.47
CA VAL A 64 -6.38 3.88 -1.30
C VAL A 64 -7.17 4.32 -0.06
N ALA A 65 -8.00 5.36 -0.17
CA ALA A 65 -8.84 5.83 0.92
C ALA A 65 -9.92 4.82 1.31
N ASP A 66 -10.49 4.10 0.35
CA ASP A 66 -11.50 3.06 0.58
C ASP A 66 -10.91 1.85 1.30
N VAL A 67 -9.67 1.46 0.96
CA VAL A 67 -9.06 0.21 1.46
C VAL A 67 -8.26 0.41 2.75
N ALA A 68 -7.59 1.55 2.91
CA ALA A 68 -6.66 1.78 4.02
C ALA A 68 -7.24 1.54 5.43
N PRO A 69 -8.50 1.90 5.74
CA PRO A 69 -9.09 1.60 7.06
C PRO A 69 -9.15 0.12 7.40
N TYR A 70 -9.16 -0.75 6.37
CA TYR A 70 -9.29 -2.21 6.51
C TYR A 70 -7.97 -2.95 6.52
N ILE A 71 -6.85 -2.25 6.37
CA ILE A 71 -5.52 -2.87 6.36
C ILE A 71 -5.10 -3.14 7.81
N PRO A 72 -4.90 -4.41 8.20
CA PRO A 72 -4.44 -4.74 9.54
C PRO A 72 -2.96 -4.37 9.68
N VAL A 73 -2.65 -3.55 10.69
CA VAL A 73 -1.28 -3.28 11.14
C VAL A 73 -1.06 -4.04 12.44
N ARG A 74 -0.08 -4.96 12.43
CA ARG A 74 0.28 -5.78 13.60
C ARG A 74 1.19 -4.96 14.52
N ASP A 75 0.91 -4.99 15.82
CA ASP A 75 1.79 -4.42 16.84
C ASP A 75 3.14 -5.16 16.93
N LEU A 76 4.12 -4.52 17.58
CA LEU A 76 5.48 -5.04 17.69
C LEU A 76 5.54 -6.43 18.37
N GLU A 77 4.73 -6.68 19.39
CA GLU A 77 4.72 -7.97 20.08
C GLU A 77 4.24 -9.09 19.15
N THR A 78 3.17 -8.82 18.41
CA THR A 78 2.63 -9.71 17.40
C THR A 78 3.64 -9.94 16.27
N LEU A 79 4.32 -8.90 15.80
CA LEU A 79 5.36 -9.03 14.77
C LEU A 79 6.54 -9.91 15.24
N ARG A 80 7.02 -9.72 16.47
CA ARG A 80 8.08 -10.55 17.07
C ARG A 80 7.65 -12.02 17.13
N ARG A 81 6.42 -12.31 17.56
CA ARG A 81 5.88 -13.69 17.57
C ARG A 81 5.85 -14.32 16.18
N HIS A 82 5.44 -13.56 15.16
CA HIS A 82 5.36 -14.05 13.78
C HIS A 82 6.72 -14.27 13.11
N HIS A 83 7.77 -13.67 13.64
CA HIS A 83 9.10 -13.65 13.03
C HIS A 83 10.18 -14.19 13.98
N ASP A 84 9.86 -15.24 14.74
CA ASP A 84 10.80 -15.98 15.58
C ASP A 84 11.58 -15.11 16.58
N GLY A 85 10.93 -14.06 17.10
CA GLY A 85 11.52 -13.12 18.05
C GLY A 85 12.48 -12.10 17.43
N LEU A 86 12.59 -12.01 16.09
CA LEU A 86 13.35 -10.94 15.43
C LEU A 86 12.87 -9.57 15.90
N ASP A 87 13.81 -8.63 16.02
CA ASP A 87 13.52 -7.27 16.48
C ASP A 87 14.31 -6.20 15.71
N GLY A 88 13.92 -4.93 15.89
CA GLY A 88 14.59 -3.75 15.35
C GLY A 88 14.88 -3.87 13.85
N ASP A 89 16.12 -3.56 13.46
CA ASP A 89 16.51 -3.54 12.05
C ASP A 89 16.43 -4.90 11.35
N ALA A 90 16.63 -6.01 12.08
CA ALA A 90 16.53 -7.35 11.52
C ALA A 90 15.08 -7.73 11.22
N LEU A 91 14.15 -7.35 12.11
CA LEU A 91 12.71 -7.48 11.87
C LEU A 91 12.27 -6.58 10.72
N ALA A 92 12.69 -5.30 10.70
CA ALA A 92 12.38 -4.37 9.62
C ALA A 92 12.85 -4.91 8.26
N GLU A 93 14.07 -5.43 8.16
CA GLU A 93 14.59 -6.01 6.91
C GLU A 93 13.78 -7.24 6.48
N ARG A 94 13.36 -8.10 7.43
CA ARG A 94 12.48 -9.24 7.15
C ARG A 94 11.15 -8.79 6.58
N LEU A 95 10.51 -7.78 7.18
CA LEU A 95 9.24 -7.24 6.69
C LEU A 95 9.36 -6.67 5.28
N VAL A 96 10.41 -5.89 4.99
CA VAL A 96 10.65 -5.33 3.64
C VAL A 96 10.87 -6.44 2.61
N ARG A 97 11.67 -7.44 2.92
CA ARG A 97 11.91 -8.59 2.02
C ARG A 97 10.62 -9.35 1.74
N ASN A 98 9.81 -9.60 2.77
CA ASN A 98 8.56 -10.34 2.65
C ASN A 98 7.53 -9.57 1.82
N ALA A 99 7.31 -8.29 2.13
CA ALA A 99 6.44 -7.41 1.35
C ALA A 99 6.86 -7.36 -0.13
N SER A 100 8.17 -7.22 -0.38
CA SER A 100 8.71 -7.20 -1.75
C SER A 100 8.47 -8.50 -2.51
N ARG A 101 8.52 -9.67 -1.85
CA ARG A 101 8.19 -10.96 -2.46
C ARG A 101 6.70 -11.09 -2.74
N VAL A 102 5.85 -10.64 -1.82
CA VAL A 102 4.40 -10.65 -1.99
C VAL A 102 3.99 -9.80 -3.20
N THR A 103 4.48 -8.55 -3.30
CA THR A 103 4.14 -7.67 -4.43
C THR A 103 4.70 -8.16 -5.77
N ALA A 104 5.86 -8.84 -5.75
CA ALA A 104 6.37 -9.54 -6.92
C ALA A 104 5.42 -10.65 -7.40
N GLY A 105 4.89 -11.44 -6.47
CA GLY A 105 3.93 -12.51 -6.76
C GLY A 105 2.60 -11.98 -7.30
N VAL A 106 2.15 -10.80 -6.84
CA VAL A 106 0.96 -10.14 -7.39
C VAL A 106 1.19 -9.76 -8.87
N GLY A 107 2.34 -9.15 -9.20
CA GLY A 107 2.65 -8.76 -10.58
C GLY A 107 2.93 -9.93 -11.53
N ALA A 108 3.51 -11.01 -11.02
CA ALA A 108 3.67 -12.24 -11.78
C ALA A 108 2.31 -12.90 -12.09
N ALA A 109 1.39 -12.92 -11.13
CA ALA A 109 0.05 -13.50 -11.32
C ALA A 109 -0.80 -12.68 -12.30
N GLY A 110 -0.73 -11.33 -12.24
CA GLY A 110 -1.46 -10.42 -13.12
C GLY A 110 -0.90 -10.36 -14.55
N GLY A 111 0.42 -10.21 -14.69
CA GLY A 111 1.06 -10.09 -16.00
C GLY A 111 1.04 -11.37 -16.85
N GLY A 112 0.83 -12.55 -16.23
CA GLY A 112 0.65 -13.82 -16.95
C GLY A 112 -0.70 -13.93 -17.65
N ILE A 113 -1.75 -13.36 -17.05
CA ILE A 113 -3.11 -13.36 -17.62
C ILE A 113 -3.20 -12.35 -18.76
N ALA A 114 -2.62 -11.15 -18.58
CA ALA A 114 -2.58 -10.13 -19.63
C ALA A 114 -1.84 -10.63 -20.89
N ALA A 115 -0.72 -11.33 -20.74
CA ALA A 115 0.03 -11.89 -21.87
C ALA A 115 -0.77 -12.93 -22.67
N VAL A 116 -1.62 -13.72 -22.00
CA VAL A 116 -2.49 -14.73 -22.66
C VAL A 116 -3.66 -14.06 -23.38
N GLU A 117 -4.26 -13.01 -22.81
CA GLU A 117 -5.35 -12.27 -23.45
C GLU A 117 -4.89 -11.53 -24.73
N TRP A 118 -3.63 -11.07 -24.80
CA TRP A 118 -3.08 -10.50 -26.04
C TRP A 118 -2.82 -11.56 -27.12
N ALA A 119 -2.62 -12.83 -26.75
CA ALA A 119 -2.37 -13.93 -27.67
C ALA A 119 -3.65 -14.62 -28.16
N ALA A 120 -4.73 -14.58 -27.38
CA ALA A 120 -6.00 -15.21 -27.70
C ALA A 120 -7.17 -14.24 -27.44
N THR A 121 -7.62 -13.58 -28.50
CA THR A 121 -8.82 -12.71 -28.59
C THR A 121 -8.80 -11.50 -27.63
N PRO A 122 -8.73 -10.26 -28.15
CA PRO A 122 -8.68 -9.06 -27.31
C PRO A 122 -10.07 -8.73 -26.76
N THR A 123 -10.56 -9.50 -25.79
CA THR A 123 -11.59 -9.02 -24.86
C THR A 123 -10.93 -8.01 -23.92
N LEU A 124 -10.73 -6.77 -24.40
CA LEU A 124 -10.16 -5.61 -23.69
C LEU A 124 -10.92 -5.19 -22.41
N LEU A 125 -11.86 -5.99 -21.94
CA LEU A 125 -12.74 -5.71 -20.79
C LEU A 125 -12.20 -6.26 -19.47
N THR A 126 -11.36 -7.30 -19.45
CA THR A 126 -10.82 -7.92 -18.22
C THR A 126 -9.47 -7.34 -17.77
N ALA A 127 -8.56 -7.04 -18.70
CA ALA A 127 -7.25 -6.45 -18.41
C ALA A 127 -7.31 -5.18 -17.51
N PRO A 128 -8.21 -4.21 -17.72
CA PRO A 128 -8.32 -3.04 -16.84
C PRO A 128 -8.76 -3.36 -15.40
N VAL A 129 -9.59 -4.40 -15.21
CA VAL A 129 -10.04 -4.86 -13.88
C VAL A 129 -8.91 -5.56 -13.13
N LEU A 130 -8.15 -6.39 -13.82
CA LEU A 130 -7.04 -7.12 -13.21
C LEU A 130 -5.91 -6.18 -12.77
N LEU A 131 -5.56 -5.19 -13.60
CA LEU A 131 -4.59 -4.14 -13.25
C LEU A 131 -5.02 -3.33 -12.02
N THR A 132 -6.33 -3.05 -11.93
CA THR A 132 -6.96 -2.38 -10.79
C THR A 132 -6.76 -3.21 -9.51
N VAL A 133 -7.06 -4.50 -9.56
CA VAL A 133 -6.98 -5.42 -8.41
C VAL A 133 -5.53 -5.65 -7.97
N GLU A 134 -4.62 -5.83 -8.93
CA GLU A 134 -3.19 -5.91 -8.66
C GLU A 134 -2.70 -4.64 -7.94
N THR A 135 -3.10 -3.46 -8.43
CA THR A 135 -2.71 -2.19 -7.81
C THR A 135 -3.22 -2.10 -6.38
N VAL A 136 -4.49 -2.46 -6.13
CA VAL A 136 -5.07 -2.48 -4.78
C VAL A 136 -4.28 -3.40 -3.85
N ALA A 137 -3.95 -4.61 -4.32
CA ALA A 137 -3.17 -5.57 -3.55
C ALA A 137 -1.76 -5.03 -3.21
N VAL A 138 -1.04 -4.49 -4.19
CA VAL A 138 0.30 -3.91 -3.98
C VAL A 138 0.25 -2.76 -2.98
N VAL A 139 -0.68 -1.81 -3.18
CA VAL A 139 -0.88 -0.67 -2.27
C VAL A 139 -1.19 -1.16 -0.86
N SER A 140 -2.03 -2.18 -0.72
CA SER A 140 -2.41 -2.70 0.60
C SER A 140 -1.21 -3.27 1.35
N VAL A 141 -0.36 -4.03 0.63
CA VAL A 141 0.89 -4.56 1.17
C VAL A 141 1.86 -3.43 1.54
N GLU A 142 1.99 -2.40 0.71
CA GLU A 142 2.86 -1.25 0.98
C GLU A 142 2.40 -0.44 2.20
N ILE A 143 1.09 -0.20 2.34
CA ILE A 143 0.53 0.49 3.50
C ILE A 143 0.69 -0.34 4.78
N LYS A 144 0.43 -1.66 4.72
CA LYS A 144 0.67 -2.57 5.85
C LYS A 144 2.13 -2.52 6.29
N LEU A 145 3.05 -2.64 5.34
CA LEU A 145 4.49 -2.54 5.59
C LEU A 145 4.87 -1.24 6.29
N ILE A 146 4.35 -0.10 5.83
CA ILE A 146 4.63 1.20 6.45
C ILE A 146 4.17 1.22 7.91
N GLY A 147 2.95 0.75 8.19
CA GLY A 147 2.44 0.66 9.55
C GLY A 147 3.28 -0.23 10.45
N GLU A 148 3.63 -1.43 9.98
CA GLU A 148 4.44 -2.38 10.74
C GLU A 148 5.88 -1.86 10.97
N LEU A 149 6.47 -1.13 10.02
CA LEU A 149 7.76 -0.47 10.24
C LEU A 149 7.68 0.61 11.33
N HIS A 150 6.58 1.35 11.43
CA HIS A 150 6.38 2.31 12.52
C HIS A 150 6.34 1.62 13.89
N GLU A 151 5.69 0.46 13.99
CA GLU A 151 5.69 -0.37 15.20
C GLU A 151 7.11 -0.84 15.56
N VAL A 152 7.88 -1.34 14.56
CA VAL A 152 9.25 -1.81 14.76
C VAL A 152 10.21 -0.73 15.25
N TYR A 153 10.05 0.51 14.78
CA TYR A 153 10.88 1.64 15.22
C TYR A 153 10.32 2.37 16.46
N GLY A 154 9.29 1.83 17.11
CA GLY A 154 8.71 2.42 18.33
C GLY A 154 7.99 3.75 18.09
N GLN A 155 7.53 3.99 16.87
CA GLN A 155 6.82 5.20 16.45
C GLN A 155 5.41 4.86 15.93
N PRO A 156 4.56 4.17 16.71
CA PRO A 156 3.25 3.70 16.24
C PRO A 156 2.41 4.85 15.71
N ILE A 157 1.71 4.62 14.61
CA ILE A 157 0.89 5.65 13.97
C ILE A 157 -0.38 5.86 14.82
N PRO A 158 -0.60 7.07 15.36
CA PRO A 158 -1.70 7.32 16.29
C PRO A 158 -3.07 7.37 15.60
N GLY A 159 -4.12 7.26 16.40
CA GLY A 159 -5.51 7.49 16.00
C GLY A 159 -6.35 6.22 15.81
N THR A 160 -7.65 6.42 15.61
CA THR A 160 -8.61 5.34 15.30
C THR A 160 -8.40 4.79 13.88
N GLY A 161 -9.04 3.68 13.49
CA GLY A 161 -8.87 3.06 12.16
C GLY A 161 -8.86 4.04 10.99
N PRO A 162 -9.88 4.92 10.83
CA PRO A 162 -9.91 5.94 9.79
C PRO A 162 -8.82 7.04 9.92
N GLN A 163 -8.50 7.48 11.13
CA GLN A 163 -7.45 8.49 11.36
C GLN A 163 -6.07 7.93 11.04
N ARG A 164 -5.79 6.71 11.50
CA ARG A 164 -4.57 5.96 11.19
C ARG A 164 -4.44 5.72 9.68
N ALA A 165 -5.54 5.39 9.00
CA ALA A 165 -5.57 5.25 7.55
C ALA A 165 -5.11 6.54 6.85
N ILE A 166 -5.61 7.70 7.27
CA ILE A 166 -5.17 8.99 6.74
C ILE A 166 -3.66 9.19 6.88
N HIS A 167 -3.11 8.92 8.06
CA HIS A 167 -1.67 9.05 8.33
C HIS A 167 -0.82 8.08 7.51
N LEU A 168 -1.28 6.83 7.36
CA LEU A 168 -0.66 5.81 6.52
C LEU A 168 -0.63 6.20 5.05
N ILE A 169 -1.75 6.72 4.53
CA ILE A 169 -1.85 7.20 3.14
C ILE A 169 -0.89 8.36 2.92
N HIS A 170 -0.80 9.28 3.89
CA HIS A 170 0.13 10.39 3.82
C HIS A 170 1.59 9.90 3.80
N ALA A 171 1.98 9.00 4.71
CA ALA A 171 3.32 8.39 4.76
C ALA A 171 3.66 7.66 3.46
N TRP A 172 2.73 6.87 2.93
CA TRP A 172 2.87 6.16 1.66
C TRP A 172 3.07 7.11 0.47
N SER A 173 2.28 8.19 0.42
CA SER A 173 2.40 9.23 -0.60
C SER A 173 3.73 9.97 -0.56
N GLN A 174 4.22 10.29 0.64
CA GLN A 174 5.50 10.96 0.83
C GLN A 174 6.70 10.01 0.71
N GLN A 175 6.47 8.69 0.80
CA GLN A 175 7.52 7.68 0.95
C GLN A 175 8.48 8.01 2.10
N ARG A 176 7.92 8.55 3.18
CA ARG A 176 8.59 8.98 4.40
C ARG A 176 7.74 8.58 5.60
N GLY A 177 8.37 8.37 6.75
CA GLY A 177 7.65 8.10 8.00
C GLY A 177 6.65 9.22 8.32
N PHE A 178 5.57 8.89 9.02
CA PHE A 178 4.65 9.89 9.53
C PHE A 178 5.26 10.57 10.76
N ASN A 179 5.18 11.90 10.85
CA ASN A 179 5.59 12.64 12.05
C ASN A 179 4.32 13.15 12.76
N PRO A 180 3.95 12.60 13.93
CA PRO A 180 2.80 13.09 14.70
C PRO A 180 3.02 14.50 15.26
N LEU A 181 4.27 14.97 15.36
CA LEU A 181 4.64 16.27 15.92
C LEU A 181 4.72 17.40 14.86
N THR A 182 4.53 17.10 13.57
CA THR A 182 4.53 18.16 12.54
C THR A 182 3.23 18.98 12.60
N PRO A 183 3.29 20.29 12.94
CA PRO A 183 2.10 21.13 13.01
C PRO A 183 1.46 21.27 11.62
N GLY A 184 0.13 21.13 11.55
CA GLY A 184 -0.64 21.36 10.31
C GLY A 184 -1.23 20.11 9.64
N VAL A 185 -0.88 18.90 10.07
CA VAL A 185 -1.61 17.67 9.68
C VAL A 185 -2.75 17.42 10.69
N GLY A 186 -3.58 18.43 10.89
CA GLY A 186 -4.80 18.30 11.69
C GLY A 186 -5.84 17.49 10.93
N ILE A 187 -6.59 16.65 11.65
CA ILE A 187 -7.70 15.83 11.14
C ILE A 187 -8.68 16.65 10.26
N GLY A 188 -8.79 17.96 10.47
CA GLY A 188 -9.61 18.89 9.67
C GLY A 188 -9.03 19.34 8.31
N ALA A 189 -7.72 19.21 8.05
CA ALA A 189 -7.11 19.61 6.78
C ALA A 189 -7.11 18.47 5.73
N VAL A 190 -7.23 17.21 6.18
CA VAL A 190 -6.90 16.03 5.36
C VAL A 190 -8.09 15.45 4.58
N LEU A 191 -9.29 16.00 4.74
CA LEU A 191 -10.47 15.65 3.94
C LEU A 191 -10.75 16.66 2.79
N GLY A 192 -9.86 17.62 2.56
CA GLY A 192 -10.01 18.63 1.52
C GLY A 192 -9.59 18.17 0.12
N THR A 193 -10.28 18.67 -0.91
CA THR A 193 -9.92 18.48 -2.34
C THR A 193 -8.47 18.89 -2.64
N ALA A 194 -7.91 19.81 -1.86
CA ALA A 194 -6.50 20.23 -1.93
C ALA A 194 -5.51 19.13 -1.54
N ALA A 195 -5.72 18.44 -0.41
CA ALA A 195 -4.89 17.29 -0.01
C ALA A 195 -5.00 16.16 -1.05
N ARG A 196 -6.22 15.93 -1.58
CA ARG A 196 -6.47 14.97 -2.67
C ARG A 196 -5.73 15.35 -3.96
N LYS A 197 -5.66 16.64 -4.28
CA LYS A 197 -4.94 17.20 -5.45
C LYS A 197 -3.43 17.10 -5.30
N GLU A 198 -2.90 17.37 -4.12
CA GLU A 198 -1.47 17.27 -3.84
C GLU A 198 -0.97 15.82 -3.90
N LEU A 199 -1.73 14.90 -3.29
CA LEU A 199 -1.54 13.46 -3.43
C LEU A 199 -1.53 13.06 -4.91
N ARG A 200 -2.50 13.56 -5.68
CA ARG A 200 -2.60 13.30 -7.11
C ARG A 200 -1.36 13.79 -7.88
N ASP A 201 -0.96 15.04 -7.67
CA ASP A 201 0.11 15.65 -8.44
C ASP A 201 1.48 15.03 -8.10
N ARG A 202 1.65 14.46 -6.89
CA ARG A 202 2.84 13.68 -6.51
C ARG A 202 2.84 12.26 -7.11
N LEU A 203 1.69 11.57 -7.10
CA LEU A 203 1.55 10.26 -7.74
C LEU A 203 1.81 10.32 -9.25
N LEU A 204 1.34 11.38 -9.93
CA LEU A 204 1.63 11.63 -11.35
C LEU A 204 3.13 11.82 -11.62
N ARG A 205 3.82 12.60 -10.77
CA ARG A 205 5.27 12.79 -10.88
C ARG A 205 6.07 11.50 -10.69
N ARG A 206 5.61 10.62 -9.79
CA ARG A 206 6.22 9.30 -9.52
C ARG A 206 6.04 8.34 -10.69
N LEU A 207 4.81 8.17 -11.16
CA LEU A 207 4.50 7.26 -12.27
C LEU A 207 5.12 7.74 -13.59
N GLY A 208 5.11 9.05 -13.84
CA GLY A 208 5.73 9.65 -15.03
C GLY A 208 7.25 9.46 -15.11
N ARG A 209 7.97 9.55 -13.98
CA ARG A 209 9.43 9.32 -13.93
C ARG A 209 9.83 7.85 -14.14
N ASN A 210 9.00 6.90 -13.71
CA ASN A 210 9.27 5.49 -13.93
C ASN A 210 8.90 5.04 -15.35
N LEU A 211 7.89 5.65 -15.97
CA LEU A 211 7.44 5.32 -17.33
C LEU A 211 8.43 5.75 -18.43
N THR A 212 9.19 6.83 -18.26
CA THR A 212 10.17 7.26 -19.29
C THR A 212 11.49 6.47 -19.27
N THR A 213 11.81 5.79 -18.17
CA THR A 213 12.91 4.79 -18.11
C THR A 213 12.50 3.41 -18.62
N LEU A 214 11.23 3.23 -19.00
CA LEU A 214 10.67 1.99 -19.54
C LEU A 214 10.39 2.20 -21.03
N GLY A 215 11.42 2.00 -21.86
CA GLY A 215 11.24 1.83 -23.31
C GLY A 215 10.37 0.60 -23.67
N PRO A 216 10.41 0.10 -24.92
CA PRO A 216 9.51 -0.95 -25.42
C PRO A 216 9.83 -2.36 -24.87
N LEU A 217 9.67 -2.56 -23.55
CA LEU A 217 9.78 -3.86 -22.89
C LEU A 217 8.45 -4.24 -22.24
N LEU A 218 7.42 -4.40 -23.08
CA LEU A 218 6.21 -5.15 -22.76
C LEU A 218 6.52 -6.66 -22.79
N THR A 219 7.37 -7.15 -21.88
CA THR A 219 7.77 -8.57 -21.87
C THR A 219 7.32 -9.26 -20.58
N GLY A 220 6.02 -9.54 -20.48
CA GLY A 220 5.46 -10.61 -19.66
C GLY A 220 5.44 -10.45 -18.12
N ALA A 221 4.80 -11.43 -17.49
CA ALA A 221 4.59 -11.59 -16.04
C ALA A 221 5.83 -11.37 -15.16
N ALA A 222 6.99 -11.87 -15.62
CA ALA A 222 8.22 -11.84 -14.85
C ALA A 222 8.76 -10.41 -14.66
N VAL A 223 8.63 -9.55 -15.67
CA VAL A 223 9.07 -8.15 -15.60
C VAL A 223 8.15 -7.36 -14.67
N ALA A 224 6.83 -7.57 -14.73
CA ALA A 224 5.87 -6.95 -13.82
C ALA A 224 6.17 -7.31 -12.35
N GLY A 225 6.40 -8.59 -12.07
CA GLY A 225 6.81 -9.05 -10.73
C GLY A 225 8.13 -8.44 -10.27
N TYR A 226 9.16 -8.37 -11.13
CA TYR A 226 10.44 -7.76 -10.80
C TYR A 226 10.31 -6.27 -10.47
N LEU A 227 9.54 -5.52 -11.25
CA LEU A 227 9.31 -4.09 -11.04
C LEU A 227 8.59 -3.82 -9.71
N ASN A 228 7.54 -4.59 -9.39
CA ASN A 228 6.86 -4.49 -8.10
C ASN A 228 7.82 -4.78 -6.94
N ARG A 229 8.61 -5.87 -7.04
CA ARG A 229 9.62 -6.22 -6.04
C ARG A 229 10.58 -5.06 -5.76
N ARG A 230 11.13 -4.48 -6.83
CA ARG A 230 12.11 -3.38 -6.73
C ARG A 230 11.48 -2.13 -6.15
N ALA A 231 10.27 -1.78 -6.57
CA ALA A 231 9.55 -0.60 -6.11
C ALA A 231 9.21 -0.69 -4.61
N THR A 232 8.65 -1.82 -4.16
CA THR A 232 8.28 -2.07 -2.77
C THR A 232 9.52 -2.13 -1.88
N HIS A 233 10.60 -2.78 -2.32
CA HIS A 233 11.86 -2.78 -1.57
C HIS A 233 12.41 -1.37 -1.38
N ALA A 234 12.45 -0.58 -2.46
CA ALA A 234 12.95 0.79 -2.40
C ALA A 234 12.08 1.70 -1.52
N LEU A 235 10.76 1.46 -1.47
CA LEU A 235 9.87 2.13 -0.52
C LEU A 235 10.23 1.77 0.92
N GLY A 236 10.36 0.48 1.23
CA GLY A 236 10.72 -0.01 2.55
C GLY A 236 12.02 0.62 3.07
N GLU A 237 13.07 0.63 2.26
CA GLU A 237 14.35 1.26 2.63
C GLU A 237 14.21 2.76 2.93
N ARG A 238 13.47 3.51 2.09
CA ARG A 238 13.26 4.94 2.33
C ARG A 238 12.54 5.21 3.65
N ILE A 239 11.54 4.38 4.00
CA ILE A 239 10.80 4.49 5.25
C ILE A 239 11.69 4.14 6.44
N ARG A 240 12.45 3.03 6.37
CA ARG A 240 13.41 2.63 7.41
C ARG A 240 14.42 3.73 7.69
N ASP A 241 15.03 4.28 6.65
CA ASP A 241 16.03 5.34 6.79
C ASP A 241 15.44 6.60 7.42
N ASP A 242 14.19 6.92 7.09
CA ASP A 242 13.49 8.08 7.65
C ASP A 242 13.13 7.88 9.14
N LEU A 243 12.61 6.72 9.50
CA LEU A 243 12.28 6.39 10.89
C LEU A 243 13.53 6.29 11.77
N ARG A 244 14.62 5.71 11.25
CA ARG A 244 15.92 5.68 11.94
C ARG A 244 16.47 7.07 12.22
N ARG A 245 16.39 7.99 11.25
CA ARG A 245 16.82 9.39 11.45
C ARG A 245 16.03 10.04 12.58
N ARG A 246 14.71 9.91 12.54
CA ARG A 246 13.82 10.52 13.55
C ARG A 246 14.01 9.94 14.94
N GLY A 247 14.24 8.64 15.05
CA GLY A 247 14.57 8.01 16.34
C GLY A 247 15.82 8.61 16.96
N ARG A 248 16.85 8.92 16.16
CA ARG A 248 18.06 9.61 16.64
C ARG A 248 17.78 11.05 17.05
N ASP A 249 17.09 11.82 16.20
CA ASP A 249 16.79 13.24 16.48
C ASP A 249 15.97 13.40 17.78
N ALA A 250 15.06 12.47 18.07
CA ALA A 250 14.28 12.47 19.30
C ALA A 250 15.14 12.23 20.55
N ILE A 251 16.13 11.32 20.47
CA ILE A 251 17.06 11.04 21.57
C ILE A 251 17.97 12.25 21.80
N GLU A 252 18.55 12.83 20.74
CA GLU A 252 19.42 14.00 20.84
C GLU A 252 18.69 15.23 21.40
N GLY A 253 17.43 15.46 21.01
CA GLY A 253 16.61 16.54 21.54
C GLY A 253 16.27 16.42 23.04
N GLN A 254 16.16 15.19 23.55
CA GLN A 254 15.99 14.95 25.00
C GLN A 254 17.27 15.26 25.78
N VAL A 255 18.43 14.87 25.27
CA VAL A 255 19.74 15.09 25.94
C VAL A 255 20.12 16.56 26.03
N VAL A 256 19.67 17.41 25.09
CA VAL A 256 19.94 18.86 25.11
C VAL A 256 18.95 19.62 26.02
N SER A 257 17.86 18.99 26.44
CA SER A 257 16.81 19.62 27.28
C SER A 257 16.93 19.28 28.78
N GLU A 258 17.87 18.41 29.17
CA GLU A 258 18.27 18.11 30.56
C GLU A 258 19.49 18.94 30.98
#